data_AF-A0A953ZWB7-F1
#
_entry.id   AF-A0A953ZWB7-F1
#
_cell.length_a   1.000
_cell.length_b   1.000
_cell.length_c   1.000
_cell.angle_alpha   90.00
_cell.angle_beta   90.00
_cell.angle_gamma   90.00
#
_symmetry.space_group_name_H-M   'P 1'
#
loop_
_entity.id
_entity.type
_entity.pdbx_description
1 polymer ?
#
loop_
_entity_poly.entity_id
_entity_poly.type
_entity_poly.pdbx_seq_one_letter_code
_entity_poly.pdbx_strand_id
1 'polypeptide(L)'
;MRKPTTSLRSAPLLLAALTGGLTAQAATTAPQGFVNLMPGRDLAGWWGLSTENPAVWQKLTPDALRQKREASRADIRKHWTVVGDELHNDGHGLFLTTERDYADFELRIEYRTVAKADSGVYLRGIPQVQIW
;
A
#
# COMPACT_ATOMS: atom_id res chain seq x y z
N MET A 1 -5.64 68.30 34.08
CA MET A 1 -6.27 67.46 33.04
C MET A 1 -5.24 67.20 31.94
N ARG A 2 -4.72 65.98 31.85
CA ARG A 2 -3.70 65.56 30.87
C ARG A 2 -4.39 64.86 29.70
N LYS A 3 -4.09 65.24 28.45
CA LYS A 3 -4.54 64.51 27.25
C LYS A 3 -3.58 63.33 26.99
N PRO A 4 -4.07 62.14 26.59
CA PRO A 4 -3.19 61.02 26.29
C PRO A 4 -2.70 61.09 24.83
N THR A 5 -1.40 60.88 24.65
CA THR A 5 -0.74 60.64 23.37
C THR A 5 -0.71 59.15 23.09
N THR A 6 -1.37 58.71 22.03
CA THR A 6 -1.37 57.32 21.56
C THR A 6 -0.12 57.07 20.73
N SER A 7 0.83 56.31 21.27
CA SER A 7 2.00 55.80 20.53
C SER A 7 1.75 54.34 20.17
N LEU A 8 1.43 54.03 18.92
CA LEU A 8 1.44 52.65 18.42
C LEU A 8 2.89 52.15 18.34
N ARG A 9 3.23 51.15 19.14
CA ARG A 9 4.45 50.35 18.96
C ARG A 9 4.09 49.09 18.18
N SER A 10 4.58 48.99 16.95
CA SER A 10 4.52 47.79 16.12
C SER A 10 5.40 46.71 16.73
N ALA A 11 4.81 45.57 17.14
CA ALA A 11 5.55 44.38 17.50
C ALA A 11 5.76 43.52 16.25
N PRO A 12 6.98 43.06 15.92
CA PRO A 12 7.17 42.14 14.82
C PRO A 12 6.70 40.74 15.27
N LEU A 13 5.72 40.21 14.55
CA LEU A 13 5.24 38.84 14.69
C LEU A 13 6.32 37.91 14.08
N LEU A 14 7.08 37.20 14.92
CA LEU A 14 7.99 36.15 14.44
C LEU A 14 7.15 34.97 13.94
N LEU A 15 7.04 34.82 12.63
CA LEU A 15 6.46 33.64 12.00
C LEU A 15 7.50 32.52 12.03
N ALA A 16 7.42 31.64 13.02
CA ALA A 16 8.22 30.41 13.04
C ALA A 16 7.74 29.50 11.91
N ALA A 17 8.46 29.50 10.79
CA ALA A 17 8.25 28.56 9.71
C ALA A 17 8.70 27.16 10.18
N LEU A 18 7.73 26.36 10.65
CA LEU A 18 7.90 24.93 10.81
C LEU A 18 8.02 24.32 9.41
N THR A 19 9.24 24.31 8.87
CA THR A 19 9.59 23.45 7.73
C THR A 19 9.63 22.01 8.23
N GLY A 20 8.46 21.40 8.42
CA GLY A 20 8.33 19.97 8.55
C GLY A 20 8.87 19.34 7.27
N GLY A 21 10.10 18.83 7.34
CA GLY A 21 10.69 18.10 6.24
C GLY A 21 9.80 16.89 5.94
N LEU A 22 9.07 16.93 4.82
CA LEU A 22 8.60 15.70 4.21
C LEU A 22 9.88 14.95 3.78
N THR A 23 10.33 14.02 4.61
CA THR A 23 11.24 12.99 4.14
C THR A 23 10.45 12.17 3.13
N ALA A 24 10.69 12.46 1.85
CA ALA A 24 10.34 11.57 0.77
C ALA A 24 11.20 10.31 0.93
N GLN A 25 10.77 9.37 1.80
CA GLN A 25 11.21 7.98 1.76
C GLN A 25 11.07 7.52 0.29
N ALA A 26 12.21 7.28 -0.36
CA ALA A 26 12.27 6.90 -1.76
C ALA A 26 11.60 5.53 -1.93
N ALA A 27 10.78 5.38 -2.96
CA ALA A 27 10.27 4.08 -3.37
C ALA A 27 11.46 3.14 -3.65
N THR A 28 11.38 1.91 -3.17
CA THR A 28 12.40 0.88 -3.37
C THR A 28 12.62 0.70 -4.87
N THR A 29 13.81 1.05 -5.37
CA THR A 29 14.11 0.86 -6.79
C THR A 29 14.34 -0.62 -7.01
N ALA A 30 13.55 -1.26 -7.87
CA ALA A 30 13.73 -2.67 -8.19
C ALA A 30 15.09 -2.89 -8.86
N PRO A 31 15.76 -4.04 -8.61
CA PRO A 31 16.98 -4.40 -9.32
C PRO A 31 16.75 -4.41 -10.84
N GLN A 32 17.84 -4.27 -11.62
CA GLN A 32 17.75 -4.33 -13.09
C GLN A 32 17.04 -5.63 -13.53
N GLY A 33 16.04 -5.49 -14.40
CA GLY A 33 15.23 -6.61 -14.88
C GLY A 33 14.03 -6.98 -14.00
N PHE A 34 13.90 -6.38 -12.80
CA PHE A 34 12.77 -6.58 -11.91
C PHE A 34 11.76 -5.43 -12.01
N VAL A 35 10.49 -5.76 -11.82
CA VAL A 35 9.42 -4.79 -11.66
C VAL A 35 9.15 -4.62 -10.17
N ASN A 36 9.12 -3.38 -9.68
CA ASN A 36 8.70 -3.11 -8.30
C ASN A 36 7.17 -3.33 -8.19
N LEU A 37 6.73 -4.26 -7.35
CA LEU A 37 5.31 -4.52 -7.06
C LEU A 37 4.71 -3.49 -6.06
N MET A 38 5.54 -2.63 -5.47
CA MET A 38 5.18 -1.56 -4.54
C MET A 38 5.81 -0.22 -5.00
N PRO A 39 5.46 0.32 -6.19
CA PRO A 39 6.14 1.50 -6.74
C PRO A 39 5.86 2.81 -6.00
N GLY A 40 4.96 2.80 -5.02
CA GLY A 40 4.47 4.00 -4.34
C GLY A 40 4.08 3.73 -2.88
N ARG A 41 3.26 4.64 -2.34
CA ARG A 41 2.82 4.63 -0.93
C ARG A 41 1.37 4.17 -0.74
N ASP A 42 0.82 3.50 -1.74
CA ASP A 42 -0.56 3.03 -1.76
C ASP A 42 -0.64 1.60 -2.33
N LEU A 43 -1.86 1.08 -2.37
CA LEU A 43 -2.17 -0.24 -2.89
C LEU A 43 -2.55 -0.19 -4.39
N ALA A 44 -2.06 0.80 -5.14
CA ALA A 44 -2.24 0.82 -6.59
C ALA A 44 -1.61 -0.44 -7.21
N GLY A 45 -2.25 -1.01 -8.22
CA GLY A 45 -1.82 -2.29 -8.82
C GLY A 45 -2.20 -3.55 -8.02
N TRP A 46 -2.89 -3.41 -6.88
CA TRP A 46 -3.36 -4.54 -6.06
C TRP A 46 -4.88 -4.59 -5.93
N TRP A 47 -5.47 -5.77 -5.88
CA TRP A 47 -6.87 -6.01 -5.54
C TRP A 47 -6.97 -7.17 -4.54
N GLY A 48 -8.14 -7.34 -3.92
CA GLY A 48 -8.35 -8.38 -2.91
C GLY A 48 -8.95 -9.66 -3.47
N LEU A 49 -8.43 -10.80 -3.02
CA LEU A 49 -9.02 -12.14 -3.19
C LEU A 49 -8.93 -12.96 -1.90
N SER A 50 -9.82 -13.94 -1.75
CA SER A 50 -9.70 -15.01 -0.77
C SER A 50 -9.13 -16.26 -1.44
N THR A 51 -8.95 -17.35 -0.68
CA THR A 51 -8.69 -18.67 -1.27
C THR A 51 -9.86 -19.10 -2.15
N GLU A 52 -9.72 -18.96 -3.47
CA GLU A 52 -10.71 -19.38 -4.46
C GLU A 52 -10.01 -19.95 -5.71
N ASN A 53 -10.72 -20.79 -6.47
CA ASN A 53 -10.15 -21.39 -7.69
C ASN A 53 -9.92 -20.30 -8.76
N PRO A 54 -8.68 -20.12 -9.27
CA PRO A 54 -8.37 -19.09 -10.26
C PRO A 54 -9.20 -19.16 -11.54
N ALA A 55 -9.60 -20.37 -11.96
CA ALA A 55 -10.43 -20.57 -13.13
C ALA A 55 -11.82 -19.90 -13.03
N VAL A 56 -12.26 -19.52 -11.83
CA VAL A 56 -13.54 -18.81 -11.62
C VAL A 56 -13.41 -17.36 -12.07
N TRP A 57 -12.48 -16.60 -11.51
CA TRP A 57 -12.35 -15.19 -11.84
C TRP A 57 -11.70 -14.95 -13.21
N GLN A 58 -10.89 -15.89 -13.70
CA GLN A 58 -10.32 -15.85 -15.05
C GLN A 58 -11.37 -15.96 -16.16
N LYS A 59 -12.54 -16.55 -15.87
CA LYS A 59 -13.66 -16.67 -16.82
C LYS A 59 -14.62 -15.48 -16.78
N LEU A 60 -14.42 -14.54 -15.86
CA LEU A 60 -15.26 -13.35 -15.79
C LEU A 60 -15.07 -12.50 -17.04
N THR A 61 -16.16 -11.85 -17.45
CA THR A 61 -16.05 -10.79 -18.46
C THR A 61 -15.18 -9.66 -17.91
N PRO A 62 -14.57 -8.84 -18.78
CA PRO A 62 -13.78 -7.69 -18.33
C PRO A 62 -14.54 -6.79 -17.36
N ASP A 63 -15.84 -6.59 -17.57
CA ASP A 63 -16.68 -5.73 -16.72
C ASP A 63 -16.93 -6.36 -15.35
N ALA A 64 -17.25 -7.65 -15.31
CA ALA A 64 -17.44 -8.37 -14.05
C ALA A 64 -16.14 -8.48 -13.25
N LEU A 65 -14.99 -8.68 -13.92
CA LEU A 65 -13.68 -8.69 -13.27
C LEU A 65 -13.35 -7.31 -12.68
N ARG A 66 -13.59 -6.23 -13.43
CA ARG A 66 -13.42 -4.86 -12.91
C ARG A 66 -14.31 -4.61 -11.70
N GLN A 67 -15.58 -5.00 -11.74
CA GLN A 67 -16.49 -4.85 -10.59
C GLN A 67 -16.02 -5.65 -9.36
N LYS A 68 -15.56 -6.90 -9.55
CA LYS A 68 -15.01 -7.72 -8.46
C LYS A 68 -13.75 -7.09 -7.85
N ARG A 69 -12.85 -6.55 -8.69
CA ARG A 69 -11.66 -5.81 -8.24
C ARG A 69 -12.04 -4.57 -7.44
N GLU A 70 -12.94 -3.75 -7.95
CA GLU A 70 -13.36 -2.52 -7.26
C GLU A 70 -14.06 -2.82 -5.93
N ALA A 71 -14.90 -3.86 -5.88
CA ALA A 71 -15.58 -4.27 -4.65
C ALA A 71 -14.59 -4.73 -3.55
N SER A 72 -13.46 -5.33 -3.90
CA SER A 72 -12.47 -5.80 -2.92
C SER A 72 -11.53 -4.71 -2.40
N ARG A 73 -11.46 -3.56 -3.09
CA ARG A 73 -10.59 -2.43 -2.73
C ARG A 73 -10.86 -1.88 -1.33
N ALA A 74 -12.12 -1.86 -0.90
CA ALA A 74 -12.49 -1.36 0.41
C ALA A 74 -11.92 -2.23 1.54
N ASP A 75 -11.95 -3.55 1.36
CA ASP A 75 -11.44 -4.51 2.34
C ASP A 75 -9.91 -4.46 2.44
N ILE A 76 -9.19 -4.52 1.31
CA ILE A 76 -7.72 -4.45 1.34
C ILE A 76 -7.23 -3.12 1.92
N ARG A 77 -7.92 -2.00 1.67
CA ARG A 77 -7.55 -0.70 2.28
C ARG A 77 -7.78 -0.65 3.79
N LYS A 78 -8.64 -1.52 4.32
CA LYS A 78 -8.90 -1.63 5.76
C LYS A 78 -7.82 -2.46 6.46
N HIS A 79 -7.33 -3.51 5.81
CA HIS A 79 -6.50 -4.53 6.43
C HIS A 79 -5.03 -4.54 5.96
N TRP A 80 -4.71 -3.86 4.86
CA TRP A 80 -3.36 -3.68 4.36
C TRP A 80 -2.95 -2.21 4.37
N THR A 81 -1.73 -1.96 4.82
CA THR A 81 -1.15 -0.61 4.87
C THR A 81 0.27 -0.65 4.31
N VAL A 82 0.64 0.37 3.53
CA VAL A 82 2.02 0.60 3.11
C VAL A 82 2.71 1.44 4.17
N VAL A 83 3.78 0.90 4.78
CA VAL A 83 4.57 1.58 5.81
C VAL A 83 6.01 1.65 5.33
N GLY A 84 6.43 2.84 4.86
CA GLY A 84 7.75 2.98 4.22
C GLY A 84 7.82 2.17 2.92
N ASP A 85 8.68 1.17 2.89
CA ASP A 85 8.87 0.19 1.82
C ASP A 85 8.29 -1.20 2.14
N GLU A 86 7.48 -1.32 3.20
CA GLU A 86 6.88 -2.58 3.65
C GLU A 86 5.35 -2.61 3.45
N LEU A 87 4.82 -3.79 3.14
CA LEU A 87 3.38 -4.09 3.23
C LEU A 87 3.09 -4.75 4.57
N HIS A 88 2.21 -4.12 5.35
CA HIS A 88 1.72 -4.66 6.62
C HIS A 88 0.29 -5.14 6.47
N ASN A 89 0.01 -6.35 6.96
CA ASN A 89 -1.32 -6.88 7.17
C ASN A 89 -1.60 -7.04 8.67
N ASP A 90 -2.84 -6.79 9.08
CA ASP A 90 -3.27 -6.89 10.48
C ASP A 90 -3.77 -8.30 10.89
N GLY A 91 -3.56 -9.30 10.03
CA GLY A 91 -4.01 -10.69 10.20
C GLY A 91 -5.44 -10.95 9.72
N HIS A 92 -6.10 -9.98 9.09
CA HIS A 92 -7.49 -10.08 8.65
C HIS A 92 -7.65 -9.65 7.18
N GLY A 93 -8.87 -9.82 6.67
CA GLY A 93 -9.27 -9.37 5.33
C GLY A 93 -8.83 -10.28 4.19
N LEU A 94 -8.98 -9.75 2.97
CA LEU A 94 -8.59 -10.38 1.73
C LEU A 94 -7.08 -10.32 1.52
N PHE A 95 -6.55 -11.28 0.76
CA PHE A 95 -5.16 -11.31 0.33
C PHE A 95 -4.92 -10.28 -0.77
N LEU A 96 -3.75 -9.64 -0.75
CA LEU A 96 -3.30 -8.80 -1.85
C LEU A 96 -2.97 -9.67 -3.08
N THR A 97 -3.62 -9.36 -4.19
CA THR A 97 -3.42 -9.99 -5.50
C THR A 97 -3.02 -8.92 -6.50
N THR A 98 -2.01 -9.16 -7.33
CA THR A 98 -1.62 -8.21 -8.38
C THR A 98 -2.74 -8.05 -9.41
N GLU A 99 -2.99 -6.83 -9.88
CA GLU A 99 -3.93 -6.58 -10.98
C GLU A 99 -3.40 -7.11 -12.32
N ARG A 100 -2.08 -7.13 -12.45
CA ARG A 100 -1.34 -7.69 -13.58
C ARG A 100 -1.15 -9.19 -13.36
N ASP A 101 -1.40 -9.95 -14.42
CA ASP A 101 -1.03 -11.36 -14.49
C ASP A 101 0.40 -11.53 -15.00
N TYR A 102 1.08 -12.56 -14.51
CA TYR A 102 2.44 -12.92 -14.88
C TYR A 102 2.47 -14.39 -15.31
N ALA A 103 3.20 -14.69 -16.38
CA ALA A 103 3.38 -16.04 -16.89
C ALA A 103 4.53 -16.75 -16.18
N ASP A 104 5.70 -16.85 -16.84
CA ASP A 104 6.93 -17.27 -16.19
C ASP A 104 7.64 -16.04 -15.62
N PHE A 105 8.05 -16.12 -14.36
CA PHE A 105 8.63 -14.99 -13.64
C PHE A 105 9.62 -15.45 -12.57
N GLU A 106 10.55 -14.56 -12.23
CA GLU A 106 11.34 -14.62 -11.00
C GLU A 106 10.72 -13.64 -9.99
N LEU A 107 10.40 -14.14 -8.79
CA LEU A 107 9.86 -13.33 -7.70
C LEU A 107 10.88 -13.26 -6.56
N ARG A 108 11.25 -12.04 -6.20
CA ARG A 108 12.08 -11.74 -5.02
C ARG A 108 11.23 -11.03 -3.99
N ILE A 109 11.09 -11.64 -2.82
CA ILE A 109 10.41 -11.06 -1.68
C ILE A 109 11.26 -11.27 -0.42
N GLU A 110 11.23 -10.28 0.46
CA GLU A 110 11.66 -10.40 1.83
C GLU A 110 10.42 -10.27 2.71
N TYR A 111 10.33 -11.08 3.76
CA TYR A 111 9.19 -11.05 4.66
C TYR A 111 9.67 -11.11 6.11
N ARG A 112 8.85 -10.53 6.99
CA ARG A 112 8.97 -10.67 8.44
C ARG A 112 7.65 -11.22 8.95
N THR A 113 7.73 -12.27 9.76
CA THR A 113 6.57 -12.88 10.40
C THR A 113 6.55 -12.61 11.90
N VAL A 114 5.40 -12.86 12.52
CA VAL A 114 5.21 -12.84 13.98
C VAL A 114 4.87 -14.24 14.47
N ALA A 115 4.96 -14.47 15.79
CA ALA A 115 4.63 -15.77 16.35
C ALA A 115 3.21 -16.21 15.96
N LYS A 116 3.09 -17.42 15.41
CA LYS A 116 1.83 -18.05 14.94
C LYS A 116 1.18 -17.38 13.73
N ALA A 117 1.87 -16.49 13.02
CA ALA A 117 1.35 -16.01 11.75
C ALA A 117 1.32 -17.16 10.73
N ASP A 118 0.30 -17.16 9.89
CA ASP A 118 0.11 -18.09 8.79
C ASP A 118 -0.10 -17.24 7.53
N SER A 119 0.84 -17.34 6.59
CA SER A 119 0.80 -16.56 5.36
C SER A 119 1.34 -17.39 4.19
N GLY A 120 1.37 -16.79 3.02
CA GLY A 120 1.99 -17.41 1.86
C GLY A 120 1.81 -16.61 0.59
N VAL A 121 2.47 -17.08 -0.45
CA VAL A 121 2.41 -16.49 -1.79
C VAL A 121 1.75 -17.48 -2.75
N TYR A 122 0.62 -17.09 -3.32
CA TYR A 122 -0.05 -17.86 -4.36
C TYR A 122 0.55 -17.54 -5.73
N LEU A 123 1.30 -18.47 -6.31
CA LEU A 123 1.93 -18.31 -7.63
C LEU A 123 0.86 -18.44 -8.72
N ARG A 124 0.47 -17.34 -9.35
CA ARG A 124 -0.62 -17.29 -10.35
C ARG A 124 -1.97 -17.77 -9.81
N GLY A 125 -2.20 -17.53 -8.52
CA GLY A 125 -3.40 -17.96 -7.80
C GLY A 125 -3.33 -19.38 -7.24
N ILE A 126 -2.59 -20.31 -7.85
CA ILE A 126 -2.21 -21.63 -7.31
C ILE A 126 -0.96 -22.18 -8.02
N PRO A 127 0.00 -22.82 -7.31
CA PRO A 127 -0.02 -23.25 -5.90
C PRO A 127 0.39 -22.15 -4.90
N GLN A 128 0.17 -22.41 -3.61
CA GLN A 128 0.69 -21.58 -2.51
C GLN A 128 2.10 -22.03 -2.10
N VAL A 129 3.00 -21.06 -1.95
CA VAL A 129 4.25 -21.21 -1.21
C VAL A 129 4.03 -20.69 0.20
N GLN A 130 4.08 -21.59 1.19
CA GLN A 130 3.71 -21.30 2.57
C GLN A 130 4.79 -20.50 3.31
N ILE A 131 4.35 -19.61 4.21
CA ILE A 131 5.18 -18.83 5.13
C ILE A 131 4.66 -19.03 6.56
N TRP A 132 5.51 -19.54 7.47
CA TRP A 132 5.23 -19.79 8.89
C TRP A 132 6.42 -19.42 9.78
#